data_AF-A0A6J5GYN0-F1
#
_entry.id   AF-A0A6J5GYN0-F1
#
_cell.length_a   1.000
_cell.length_b   1.000
_cell.length_c   1.000
_cell.angle_alpha   90.00
_cell.angle_beta   90.00
_cell.angle_gamma   90.00
#
_symmetry.space_group_name_H-M   'P 1'
#
loop_
_entity.id
_entity.type
_entity.pdbx_description
1 polymer ?
#
loop_
_entity_poly.entity_id
_entity_poly.type
_entity_poly.pdbx_seq_one_letter_code
_entity_poly.pdbx_strand_id
1 'polypeptide(L)'
;MTVPMDLTPQQHQLWVANFFKGKVKEFLFDLKRIVRCCDQAMSDFLVGSPTDEDCHAEVLYALSGFSNAIMTLKDAGSTITGTKIGPQDIDPLRHGLFMRTCRNAATHDGHPILSLWTEGRFFVPTDILRFDDYGRLVQIQAPAVDARTFSLEFAHDFSVLLVSKLQPLAGLEGAKLDAKDVEKAFEFQGIPEFARELFQQSKAAIAQHLSSVKVYPVQQALDVLKEVKVYCASQLSTVVS
;
A
#
# COMPACT_ATOMS: atom_id res chain seq x y z
N MET A 1 35.13 -11.61 17.92
CA MET A 1 35.02 -10.43 17.05
C MET A 1 33.86 -10.68 16.09
N THR A 2 32.69 -10.10 16.36
CA THR A 2 31.56 -10.11 15.42
C THR A 2 31.85 -9.08 14.33
N VAL A 3 32.15 -9.54 13.12
CA VAL A 3 32.19 -8.67 11.94
C VAL A 3 30.78 -8.08 11.80
N PRO A 4 30.60 -6.75 11.73
CA PRO A 4 29.31 -6.17 11.40
C PRO A 4 28.90 -6.73 10.05
N MET A 5 27.75 -7.40 9.98
CA MET A 5 27.21 -7.84 8.71
C MET A 5 26.61 -6.60 8.05
N ASP A 6 27.45 -5.84 7.32
CA ASP A 6 27.01 -4.65 6.63
C ASP A 6 26.05 -5.06 5.50
N LEU A 7 24.77 -4.72 5.66
CA LEU A 7 23.75 -4.90 4.65
C LEU A 7 24.16 -4.12 3.39
N THR A 8 24.41 -4.83 2.29
CA THR A 8 24.77 -4.16 1.04
C THR A 8 23.54 -3.48 0.42
N PRO A 9 23.71 -2.41 -0.36
CA PRO A 9 22.60 -1.76 -1.08
C PRO A 9 21.78 -2.74 -1.94
N GLN A 10 22.45 -3.74 -2.54
CA GLN A 10 21.79 -4.78 -3.33
C GLN A 10 20.94 -5.72 -2.47
N GLN A 11 21.44 -6.15 -1.31
CA GLN A 11 20.67 -6.96 -0.38
C GLN A 11 19.44 -6.20 0.13
N HIS A 12 19.60 -4.91 0.46
CA HIS A 12 18.48 -4.05 0.84
C HIS A 12 17.43 -3.93 -0.29
N GLN A 13 17.85 -3.71 -1.53
CA GLN A 13 16.97 -3.67 -2.70
C GLN A 13 16.14 -4.95 -2.84
N LEU A 14 16.78 -6.12 -2.69
CA LEU A 14 16.11 -7.42 -2.79
C LEU A 14 15.14 -7.68 -1.63
N TRP A 15 15.47 -7.24 -0.41
CA TRP A 15 14.56 -7.32 0.74
C TRP A 15 13.30 -6.48 0.52
N VAL A 16 13.49 -5.24 0.04
CA VAL A 16 12.35 -4.36 -0.27
C VAL A 16 11.51 -4.96 -1.39
N ALA A 17 12.11 -5.54 -2.42
CA ALA A 17 11.38 -6.23 -3.49
C ALA A 17 10.51 -7.37 -2.93
N ASN A 18 11.06 -8.25 -2.07
CA ASN A 18 10.32 -9.35 -1.45
C ASN A 18 9.10 -8.86 -0.63
N PHE A 19 9.22 -7.71 0.02
CA PHE A 19 8.14 -7.12 0.82
C PHE A 19 7.08 -6.40 -0.02
N PHE A 20 7.47 -5.87 -1.19
CA PHE A 20 6.67 -4.93 -1.98
C PHE A 20 5.27 -5.45 -2.35
N LYS A 21 5.15 -6.72 -2.75
CA LYS A 21 3.85 -7.35 -3.03
C LYS A 21 2.89 -7.25 -1.83
N GLY A 22 3.40 -7.44 -0.61
CA GLY A 22 2.60 -7.32 0.61
C GLY A 22 2.00 -5.92 0.72
N LYS A 23 2.80 -4.88 0.44
CA LYS A 23 2.32 -3.50 0.43
C LYS A 23 1.34 -3.18 -0.69
N VAL A 24 1.48 -3.78 -1.88
CA VAL A 24 0.46 -3.65 -2.92
C VAL A 24 -0.87 -4.28 -2.47
N LYS A 25 -0.82 -5.41 -1.75
CA LYS A 25 -2.02 -6.04 -1.18
C LYS A 25 -2.67 -5.22 -0.07
N GLU A 26 -1.88 -4.61 0.82
CA GLU A 26 -2.39 -3.67 1.82
C GLU A 26 -3.06 -2.47 1.15
N PHE A 27 -2.42 -1.89 0.13
CA PHE A 27 -2.99 -0.81 -0.67
C PHE A 27 -4.36 -1.17 -1.28
N LEU A 28 -4.48 -2.37 -1.88
CA LEU A 28 -5.74 -2.86 -2.42
C LEU A 28 -6.78 -3.16 -1.32
N PHE A 29 -6.34 -3.68 -0.18
CA PHE A 29 -7.20 -3.98 0.95
C PHE A 29 -7.87 -2.72 1.49
N ASP A 30 -7.09 -1.66 1.76
CA ASP A 30 -7.62 -0.39 2.24
C ASP A 30 -8.53 0.26 1.18
N LEU A 31 -8.17 0.21 -0.10
CA LEU A 31 -9.04 0.68 -1.18
C LEU A 31 -10.38 -0.05 -1.22
N LYS A 32 -10.38 -1.39 -1.10
CA LYS A 32 -11.61 -2.20 -1.08
C LYS A 32 -12.49 -1.84 0.12
N ARG A 33 -11.90 -1.51 1.28
CA ARG A 33 -12.65 -1.05 2.46
C ARG A 33 -13.30 0.31 2.22
N ILE A 34 -12.56 1.28 1.67
CA ILE A 34 -13.12 2.60 1.30
C ILE A 34 -14.34 2.41 0.38
N VAL A 35 -14.17 1.64 -0.71
CA VAL A 35 -15.24 1.42 -1.69
C VAL A 35 -16.45 0.74 -1.05
N ARG A 36 -16.23 -0.37 -0.34
CA ARG A 36 -17.30 -1.12 0.33
C ARG A 36 -18.12 -0.22 1.27
N CYS A 37 -17.45 0.56 2.11
CA CYS A 37 -18.12 1.41 3.07
C CYS A 37 -18.84 2.59 2.42
N CYS A 38 -18.26 3.19 1.37
CA CYS A 38 -18.97 4.19 0.57
C CYS A 38 -20.21 3.63 -0.14
N ASP A 39 -20.11 2.42 -0.72
CA ASP A 39 -21.23 1.75 -1.38
C ASP A 39 -22.33 1.38 -0.40
N GLN A 40 -21.97 0.91 0.80
CA GLN A 40 -22.91 0.65 1.88
C GLN A 40 -23.61 1.93 2.33
N ALA A 41 -22.87 3.01 2.59
CA ALA A 41 -23.44 4.29 2.99
C ALA A 41 -24.42 4.86 1.95
N MET A 42 -24.11 4.69 0.65
CA MET A 42 -25.01 5.04 -0.44
C MET A 42 -26.26 4.17 -0.44
N SER A 43 -26.11 2.85 -0.30
CA SER A 43 -27.23 1.91 -0.22
C SER A 43 -28.16 2.25 0.93
N ASP A 44 -27.61 2.51 2.12
CA ASP A 44 -28.38 2.86 3.31
C ASP A 44 -29.14 4.18 3.13
N PHE A 45 -28.50 5.18 2.54
CA PHE A 45 -29.15 6.45 2.20
C PHE A 45 -30.33 6.24 1.24
N LEU A 46 -30.17 5.43 0.19
CA LEU A 46 -31.22 5.18 -0.81
C LEU A 46 -32.44 4.46 -0.23
N VAL A 47 -32.26 3.57 0.75
CA VAL A 47 -33.36 2.85 1.41
C VAL A 47 -33.88 3.55 2.67
N GLY A 48 -33.28 4.69 3.06
CA GLY A 48 -33.64 5.42 4.28
C GLY A 48 -33.25 4.71 5.58
N SER A 49 -32.25 3.81 5.53
CA SER A 49 -31.71 3.14 6.71
C SER A 49 -30.93 4.13 7.59
N PRO A 50 -30.88 3.89 8.91
CA PRO A 50 -29.97 4.62 9.79
C PRO A 50 -28.53 4.47 9.33
N THR A 51 -27.76 5.54 9.51
CA THR A 51 -26.33 5.56 9.22
C THR A 51 -25.56 4.59 10.12
N ASP A 52 -24.74 3.73 9.52
CA ASP A 52 -23.80 2.86 10.25
C ASP A 52 -22.54 3.66 10.64
N GLU A 53 -22.41 3.99 11.92
CA GLU A 53 -21.28 4.75 12.46
C GLU A 53 -19.94 3.99 12.34
N ASP A 54 -19.96 2.67 12.44
CA ASP A 54 -18.74 1.85 12.29
C ASP A 54 -18.25 1.89 10.84
N CYS A 55 -19.18 1.82 9.88
CA CYS A 55 -18.90 1.98 8.46
C CYS A 55 -18.32 3.37 8.14
N HIS A 56 -18.86 4.43 8.77
CA HIS A 56 -18.35 5.79 8.64
C HIS A 56 -16.92 5.95 9.17
N ALA A 57 -16.66 5.44 10.38
CA ALA A 57 -15.33 5.46 10.97
C ALA A 57 -14.33 4.65 10.12
N GLU A 58 -14.78 3.52 9.57
CA GLU A 58 -13.95 2.67 8.72
C GLU A 58 -13.45 3.38 7.47
N VAL A 59 -14.27 4.20 6.80
CA VAL A 59 -13.81 4.99 5.62
C VAL A 59 -12.63 5.88 5.99
N LEU A 60 -12.69 6.53 7.16
CA LEU A 60 -11.62 7.41 7.64
C LEU A 60 -10.34 6.63 7.91
N TYR A 61 -10.45 5.50 8.61
CA TYR A 61 -9.30 4.65 8.95
C TYR A 61 -8.68 4.02 7.70
N ALA A 62 -9.50 3.53 6.79
CA ALA A 62 -9.06 2.94 5.54
C ALA A 62 -8.40 4.01 4.65
N LEU A 63 -8.91 5.24 4.58
CA LEU A 63 -8.24 6.32 3.83
C LEU A 63 -6.86 6.66 4.43
N SER A 64 -6.74 6.65 5.75
CA SER A 64 -5.44 6.83 6.43
C SER A 64 -4.46 5.71 6.06
N GLY A 65 -4.88 4.44 6.17
CA GLY A 65 -4.08 3.27 5.76
C GLY A 65 -3.66 3.33 4.30
N PHE A 66 -4.62 3.60 3.42
CA PHE A 66 -4.41 3.77 1.99
C PHE A 66 -3.37 4.85 1.68
N SER A 67 -3.46 6.02 2.33
CA SER A 67 -2.50 7.12 2.16
C SER A 67 -1.08 6.76 2.60
N ASN A 68 -0.93 5.97 3.67
CA ASN A 68 0.36 5.48 4.14
C ASN A 68 0.94 4.39 3.22
N ALA A 69 0.08 3.54 2.66
CA ALA A 69 0.48 2.55 1.67
C ALA A 69 1.03 3.22 0.41
N ILE A 70 0.45 4.34 -0.06
CA ILE A 70 0.97 5.13 -1.19
C ILE A 70 2.41 5.59 -0.92
N MET A 71 2.65 6.19 0.24
CA MET A 71 3.99 6.67 0.62
C MET A 71 4.99 5.53 0.69
N THR A 72 4.60 4.42 1.31
CA THR A 72 5.43 3.22 1.40
C THR A 72 5.76 2.65 0.02
N LEU A 73 4.78 2.54 -0.88
CA LEU A 73 4.97 2.03 -2.23
C LEU A 73 5.84 2.97 -3.07
N LYS A 74 5.71 4.29 -2.92
CA LYS A 74 6.58 5.28 -3.56
C LYS A 74 8.05 5.10 -3.11
N ASP A 75 8.29 5.03 -1.81
CA ASP A 75 9.65 4.89 -1.26
C ASP A 75 10.25 3.52 -1.59
N ALA A 76 9.50 2.44 -1.38
CA ALA A 76 9.92 1.08 -1.70
C ALA A 76 10.16 0.89 -3.21
N GLY A 77 9.28 1.45 -4.05
CA GLY A 77 9.45 1.45 -5.51
C GLY A 77 10.72 2.17 -5.92
N SER A 78 11.05 3.29 -5.28
CA SER A 78 12.31 4.01 -5.53
C SER A 78 13.54 3.19 -5.16
N THR A 79 13.47 2.44 -4.04
CA THR A 79 14.54 1.53 -3.64
C THR A 79 14.71 0.39 -4.64
N ILE A 80 13.61 -0.22 -5.10
CA ILE A 80 13.65 -1.33 -6.06
C ILE A 80 14.20 -0.89 -7.41
N THR A 81 13.79 0.27 -7.91
CA THR A 81 14.23 0.75 -9.23
C THR A 81 15.60 1.42 -9.21
N GLY A 82 16.10 1.80 -8.03
CA GLY A 82 17.26 2.68 -7.90
C GLY A 82 17.02 4.10 -8.43
N THR A 83 15.78 4.44 -8.78
CA THR A 83 15.39 5.76 -9.32
C THR A 83 14.28 6.37 -8.48
N LYS A 84 14.40 7.66 -8.16
CA LYS A 84 13.43 8.33 -7.29
C LYS A 84 12.06 8.45 -7.98
N ILE A 85 11.04 7.86 -7.35
CA ILE A 85 9.63 8.14 -7.64
C ILE A 85 9.23 9.31 -6.74
N GLY A 86 9.11 10.50 -7.32
CA GLY A 86 8.93 11.75 -6.56
C GLY A 86 7.60 12.43 -6.81
N PRO A 87 7.38 13.62 -6.21
CA PRO A 87 6.23 14.46 -6.49
C PRO A 87 6.00 14.71 -7.99
N GLN A 88 7.08 14.86 -8.77
CA GLN A 88 6.99 15.05 -10.23
C GLN A 88 6.34 13.87 -10.98
N ASP A 89 6.38 12.66 -10.40
CA ASP A 89 5.75 11.47 -10.98
C ASP A 89 4.30 11.30 -10.48
N ILE A 90 4.01 11.74 -9.25
CA ILE A 90 2.73 11.48 -8.57
C ILE A 90 1.74 12.65 -8.73
N ASP A 91 2.20 13.89 -8.59
CA ASP A 91 1.34 15.09 -8.64
C ASP A 91 0.53 15.21 -9.95
N PRO A 92 1.05 14.81 -11.12
CA PRO A 92 0.29 14.85 -12.37
C PRO A 92 -0.82 13.78 -12.48
N LEU A 93 -0.86 12.77 -11.61
CA LEU A 93 -1.93 11.77 -11.61
C LEU A 93 -3.24 12.41 -11.13
N ARG A 94 -4.40 11.84 -11.50
CA ARG A 94 -5.68 12.33 -10.97
C ARG A 94 -5.66 12.25 -9.45
N HIS A 95 -5.96 13.38 -8.80
CA HIS A 95 -5.89 13.59 -7.34
C HIS A 95 -4.50 13.36 -6.72
N GLY A 96 -3.43 13.30 -7.51
CA GLY A 96 -2.11 12.92 -7.02
C GLY A 96 -1.50 13.92 -6.05
N LEU A 97 -1.60 15.21 -6.37
CA LEU A 97 -1.19 16.28 -5.46
C LEU A 97 -1.97 16.21 -4.15
N PHE A 98 -3.30 16.04 -4.22
CA PHE A 98 -4.16 15.91 -3.05
C PHE A 98 -3.75 14.71 -2.20
N MET A 99 -3.66 13.51 -2.78
CA MET A 99 -3.32 12.28 -2.05
C MET A 99 -1.96 12.33 -1.37
N ARG A 100 -0.96 12.96 -2.00
CA ARG A 100 0.37 13.15 -1.40
C ARG A 100 0.32 14.13 -0.23
N THR A 101 -0.44 15.21 -0.35
CA THR A 101 -0.42 16.31 0.62
C THR A 101 -1.40 16.13 1.77
N CYS A 102 -2.55 15.49 1.53
CA CYS A 102 -3.58 15.22 2.54
C CYS A 102 -3.06 14.30 3.64
N ARG A 103 -2.19 13.33 3.30
CA ARG A 103 -1.51 12.49 4.30
C ARG A 103 -0.70 13.32 5.27
N ASN A 104 0.03 14.32 4.77
CA ASN A 104 0.85 15.17 5.62
C ASN A 104 -0.02 16.10 6.48
N ALA A 105 -1.11 16.63 5.93
CA ALA A 105 -2.09 17.40 6.71
C ALA A 105 -2.70 16.58 7.86
N ALA A 106 -3.07 15.33 7.59
CA ALA A 106 -3.59 14.42 8.61
C ALA A 106 -2.53 14.08 9.68
N THR A 107 -1.32 13.74 9.26
CA THR A 107 -0.27 13.20 10.15
C THR A 107 0.42 14.28 10.98
N HIS A 108 0.74 15.42 10.37
CA HIS A 108 1.56 16.45 11.01
C HIS A 108 0.72 17.56 11.65
N ASP A 109 -0.49 17.80 11.12
CA ASP A 109 -1.31 18.93 11.56
C ASP A 109 -2.63 18.49 12.20
N GLY A 110 -2.92 17.17 12.21
CA GLY A 110 -4.14 16.62 12.80
C GLY A 110 -5.41 16.95 12.02
N HIS A 111 -5.31 17.31 10.73
CA HIS A 111 -6.47 17.75 9.96
C HIS A 111 -7.42 16.58 9.63
N PRO A 112 -8.73 16.67 9.93
CA PRO A 112 -9.70 15.67 9.51
C PRO A 112 -9.96 15.81 8.00
N ILE A 113 -9.43 14.89 7.20
CA ILE A 113 -9.47 14.98 5.73
C ILE A 113 -10.90 14.83 5.20
N LEU A 114 -11.61 13.79 5.64
CA LEU A 114 -13.02 13.59 5.33
C LEU A 114 -13.83 14.03 6.54
N SER A 115 -14.58 15.12 6.40
CA SER A 115 -15.37 15.72 7.49
C SER A 115 -16.77 16.15 7.06
N LEU A 116 -17.14 15.90 5.80
CA LEU A 116 -18.48 16.10 5.29
C LEU A 116 -19.06 14.78 4.80
N TRP A 117 -20.26 14.47 5.28
CA TRP A 117 -21.10 13.43 4.71
C TRP A 117 -22.41 14.05 4.26
N THR A 118 -22.82 13.78 3.02
CA THR A 118 -24.10 14.24 2.47
C THR A 118 -24.57 13.26 1.40
N GLU A 119 -25.88 12.98 1.40
CA GLU A 119 -26.53 12.12 0.41
C GLU A 119 -25.83 10.76 0.21
N GLY A 120 -25.41 10.11 1.31
CA GLY A 120 -24.75 8.81 1.24
C GLY A 120 -23.27 8.84 0.81
N ARG A 121 -22.64 10.02 0.70
CA ARG A 121 -21.27 10.18 0.19
C ARG A 121 -20.38 10.98 1.15
N PHE A 122 -19.09 10.66 1.12
CA PHE A 122 -18.05 11.29 1.94
C PHE A 122 -17.24 12.28 1.13
N PHE A 123 -16.99 13.47 1.67
CA PHE A 123 -16.31 14.57 0.98
C PHE A 123 -15.26 15.25 1.85
N VAL A 124 -14.34 15.92 1.17
CA VAL A 124 -13.48 16.96 1.74
C VAL A 124 -14.24 18.28 1.57
N PRO A 125 -14.77 18.91 2.64
CA PRO A 125 -15.70 20.03 2.50
C PRO A 125 -15.09 21.31 1.95
N THR A 126 -13.80 21.52 2.19
CA THR A 126 -13.08 22.73 1.83
C THR A 126 -11.61 22.42 1.61
N ASP A 127 -10.93 23.30 0.88
CA ASP A 127 -9.49 23.28 0.76
C ASP A 127 -8.82 23.28 2.14
N ILE A 128 -7.74 22.51 2.26
CA ILE A 128 -7.01 22.33 3.51
C ILE A 128 -5.85 23.32 3.55
N LEU A 129 -5.80 24.14 4.59
CA LEU A 129 -4.70 25.06 4.85
C LEU A 129 -3.73 24.43 5.84
N ARG A 130 -2.44 24.45 5.52
CA ARG A 130 -1.38 23.94 6.40
C ARG A 130 -0.08 24.71 6.28
N PHE A 131 0.82 24.52 7.23
CA PHE A 131 2.21 24.97 7.10
C PHE A 131 3.08 23.83 6.55
N ASP A 132 3.95 24.13 5.58
CA ASP A 132 5.00 23.19 5.17
C ASP A 132 6.16 23.14 6.17
N ASP A 133 7.14 22.28 5.87
CA ASP A 133 8.35 22.10 6.69
C ASP A 133 9.22 23.37 6.78
N TYR A 134 8.92 24.40 5.98
CA TYR A 134 9.58 25.70 5.97
C TYR A 134 8.72 26.81 6.62
N GLY A 135 7.59 26.46 7.23
CA GLY A 135 6.67 27.41 7.86
C GLY A 135 5.86 28.25 6.88
N ARG A 136 5.75 27.85 5.61
CA ARG A 136 4.95 28.56 4.59
C ARG A 136 3.53 28.01 4.57
N LEU A 137 2.56 28.91 4.47
CA LEU A 137 1.16 28.53 4.29
C LEU A 137 0.98 27.91 2.90
N VAL A 138 0.43 26.70 2.86
CA VAL A 138 0.11 25.94 1.66
C VAL A 138 -1.37 25.59 1.68
N GLN A 139 -1.99 25.68 0.51
CA GLN A 139 -3.38 25.29 0.30
C GLN A 139 -3.42 24.00 -0.51
N ILE A 140 -4.10 23.00 0.02
CA ILE A 140 -4.40 21.74 -0.66
C ILE A 140 -5.82 21.84 -1.17
N GLN A 141 -5.98 21.81 -2.50
CA GLN A 141 -7.29 21.85 -3.11
C GLN A 141 -8.09 20.59 -2.77
N ALA A 142 -9.33 20.77 -2.30
CA ALA A 142 -10.25 19.67 -2.07
C ALA A 142 -10.67 19.03 -3.41
N PRO A 143 -10.74 17.69 -3.50
CA PRO A 143 -11.29 17.03 -4.67
C PRO A 143 -12.76 17.42 -4.86
N ALA A 144 -13.16 17.67 -6.12
CA ALA A 144 -14.55 17.96 -6.48
C ALA A 144 -15.46 16.72 -6.47
N VAL A 145 -14.88 15.53 -6.22
CA VAL A 145 -15.57 14.24 -6.21
C VAL A 145 -15.49 13.61 -4.82
N ASP A 146 -16.35 12.64 -4.56
CA ASP A 146 -16.41 11.95 -3.27
C ASP A 146 -15.20 11.02 -3.03
N ALA A 147 -15.05 10.59 -1.78
CA ALA A 147 -13.96 9.74 -1.31
C ALA A 147 -13.79 8.45 -2.11
N ARG A 148 -14.89 7.83 -2.50
CA ARG A 148 -14.90 6.64 -3.33
C ARG A 148 -14.22 6.91 -4.67
N THR A 149 -14.66 7.97 -5.36
CA THR A 149 -14.23 8.29 -6.71
C THR A 149 -12.76 8.70 -6.73
N PHE A 150 -12.34 9.67 -5.91
CA PHE A 150 -10.94 10.11 -5.95
C PHE A 150 -9.97 8.98 -5.58
N SER A 151 -10.35 8.09 -4.66
CA SER A 151 -9.51 6.96 -4.24
C SER A 151 -9.34 5.94 -5.36
N LEU A 152 -10.42 5.62 -6.08
CA LEU A 152 -10.41 4.70 -7.22
C LEU A 152 -9.61 5.25 -8.40
N GLU A 153 -9.84 6.52 -8.76
CA GLU A 153 -9.16 7.18 -9.87
C GLU A 153 -7.65 7.29 -9.60
N PHE A 154 -7.28 7.75 -8.41
CA PHE A 154 -5.88 7.81 -8.01
C PHE A 154 -5.25 6.42 -7.99
N ALA A 155 -5.91 5.43 -7.37
CA ALA A 155 -5.37 4.07 -7.27
C ALA A 155 -5.11 3.44 -8.64
N HIS A 156 -6.00 3.68 -9.59
CA HIS A 156 -5.83 3.24 -10.97
C HIS A 156 -4.55 3.83 -11.58
N ASP A 157 -4.43 5.16 -11.55
CA ASP A 157 -3.33 5.90 -12.19
C ASP A 157 -2.00 5.61 -11.50
N PHE A 158 -1.98 5.53 -10.17
CA PHE A 158 -0.80 5.19 -9.39
C PHE A 158 -0.35 3.75 -9.67
N SER A 159 -1.28 2.81 -9.83
CA SER A 159 -0.94 1.43 -10.21
C SER A 159 -0.36 1.36 -11.62
N VAL A 160 -0.85 2.16 -12.56
CA VAL A 160 -0.26 2.29 -13.91
C VAL A 160 1.18 2.82 -13.82
N LEU A 161 1.40 3.88 -13.03
CA LEU A 161 2.74 4.44 -12.79
C LEU A 161 3.68 3.36 -12.23
N LEU A 162 3.30 2.66 -11.16
CA LEU A 162 4.15 1.64 -10.55
C LEU A 162 4.44 0.48 -11.51
N VAL A 163 3.46 0.01 -12.28
CA VAL A 163 3.68 -1.02 -13.31
C VAL A 163 4.73 -0.54 -14.31
N SER A 164 4.63 0.70 -14.80
CA SER A 164 5.58 1.23 -15.79
C SER A 164 7.02 1.29 -15.25
N LYS A 165 7.19 1.65 -13.97
CA LYS A 165 8.51 1.76 -13.32
C LYS A 165 9.11 0.39 -12.98
N LEU A 166 8.28 -0.60 -12.65
CA LEU A 166 8.73 -1.92 -12.16
C LEU A 166 8.84 -2.97 -13.26
N GLN A 167 8.14 -2.81 -14.39
CA GLN A 167 8.14 -3.78 -15.49
C GLN A 167 9.55 -4.17 -15.99
N PRO A 168 10.54 -3.26 -16.09
CA PRO A 168 11.90 -3.62 -16.50
C PRO A 168 12.60 -4.59 -15.55
N LEU A 169 12.12 -4.70 -14.30
CA LEU A 169 12.70 -5.52 -13.23
C LEU A 169 11.87 -6.78 -12.95
N ALA A 170 10.91 -7.14 -13.82
CA ALA A 170 10.06 -8.32 -13.63
C ALA A 170 10.86 -9.63 -13.40
N GLY A 171 12.01 -9.77 -14.06
CA GLY A 171 12.90 -10.92 -13.93
C GLY A 171 13.85 -10.89 -12.73
N LEU A 172 13.78 -9.87 -11.86
CA LEU A 172 14.64 -9.76 -10.68
C LEU A 172 14.35 -10.94 -9.73
N GLU A 173 15.33 -11.82 -9.55
CA GLU A 173 15.27 -12.88 -8.54
C GLU A 173 15.44 -12.25 -7.15
N GLY A 174 14.48 -12.52 -6.27
CA GLY A 174 14.39 -11.95 -4.94
C GLY A 174 15.45 -12.48 -3.97
N ALA A 175 15.45 -11.91 -2.76
CA ALA A 175 16.31 -12.42 -1.69
C ALA A 175 15.90 -13.84 -1.31
N LYS A 176 16.89 -14.73 -1.20
CA LYS A 176 16.70 -16.10 -0.72
C LYS A 176 16.72 -16.11 0.81
N LEU A 177 15.88 -16.97 1.38
CA LEU A 177 15.97 -17.32 2.80
C LEU A 177 17.27 -18.11 3.03
N ASP A 178 18.13 -17.63 3.92
CA ASP A 178 19.32 -18.36 4.33
C ASP A 178 18.90 -19.52 5.26
N ALA A 179 19.41 -20.72 4.98
CA ALA A 179 19.21 -21.88 5.85
C ALA A 179 19.72 -21.62 7.28
N LYS A 180 20.75 -20.77 7.44
CA LYS A 180 21.24 -20.34 8.75
C LYS A 180 20.24 -19.49 9.52
N ASP A 181 19.52 -18.61 8.84
CA ASP A 181 18.48 -17.78 9.47
C ASP A 181 17.30 -18.66 9.92
N VAL A 182 16.93 -19.66 9.12
CA VAL A 182 15.92 -20.65 9.50
C VAL A 182 16.38 -21.46 10.70
N GLU A 183 17.61 -21.96 10.70
CA GLU A 183 18.18 -22.70 11.84
C GLU A 183 18.14 -21.86 13.13
N LYS A 184 18.57 -20.60 13.05
CA LYS A 184 18.53 -19.67 14.19
C LYS A 184 17.10 -19.40 14.65
N ALA A 185 16.13 -19.32 13.74
CA ALA A 185 14.72 -19.18 14.10
C ALA A 185 14.22 -20.38 14.92
N PHE A 186 14.72 -21.59 14.64
CA PHE A 186 14.39 -22.81 15.40
C PHE A 186 15.03 -22.87 16.81
N GLU A 187 15.95 -21.97 17.14
CA GLU A 187 16.46 -21.78 18.51
C GLU A 187 15.47 -21.02 19.41
N PHE A 188 14.41 -20.44 18.84
CA PHE A 188 13.41 -19.71 19.61
C PHE A 188 12.69 -20.64 20.61
N GLN A 189 12.70 -20.26 21.89
CA GLN A 189 12.18 -21.08 22.99
C GLN A 189 10.69 -21.42 22.85
N GLY A 190 9.91 -20.59 22.16
CA GLY A 190 8.49 -20.84 21.91
C GLY A 190 8.20 -21.93 20.87
N ILE A 191 9.21 -22.44 20.16
CA ILE A 191 9.02 -23.58 19.26
C ILE A 191 8.97 -24.87 20.10
N PRO A 192 7.96 -25.74 19.92
CA PRO A 192 7.90 -27.01 20.64
C PRO A 192 9.07 -27.96 20.31
N GLU A 193 9.47 -28.80 21.27
CA GLU A 193 10.59 -29.76 21.13
C GLU A 193 10.46 -30.63 19.87
N PHE A 194 9.27 -31.21 19.65
CA PHE A 194 9.02 -32.08 18.50
C PHE A 194 9.26 -31.37 17.15
N ALA A 195 8.99 -30.06 17.07
CA ALA A 195 9.20 -29.28 15.85
C ALA A 195 10.69 -29.01 15.62
N ARG A 196 11.47 -28.80 16.69
CA ARG A 196 12.94 -28.73 16.61
C ARG A 196 13.53 -30.06 16.14
N GLU A 197 13.09 -31.18 16.71
CA GLU A 197 13.52 -32.52 16.32
C GLU A 197 13.21 -32.80 14.84
N LEU A 198 11.99 -32.49 14.39
CA LEU A 198 11.59 -32.66 12.99
C LEU A 198 12.42 -31.80 12.04
N PHE A 199 12.73 -30.56 12.42
CA PHE A 199 13.60 -29.68 11.65
C PHE A 199 15.02 -30.26 11.54
N GLN A 200 15.60 -30.74 12.64
CA GLN A 200 16.94 -31.35 12.62
C GLN A 200 17.00 -32.58 11.71
N GLN A 201 15.97 -33.42 11.73
CA GLN A 201 15.86 -34.59 10.84
C GLN A 201 15.74 -34.20 9.36
N SER A 202 15.14 -33.04 9.05
CA SER A 202 14.86 -32.58 7.68
C SER A 202 15.81 -31.48 7.19
N LYS A 203 16.82 -31.10 7.99
CA LYS A 203 17.65 -29.91 7.77
C LYS A 203 18.30 -29.88 6.38
N ALA A 204 18.88 -30.99 5.94
CA ALA A 204 19.53 -31.08 4.63
C ALA A 204 18.53 -30.91 3.46
N ALA A 205 17.35 -31.52 3.57
CA ALA A 205 16.30 -31.40 2.57
C ALA A 205 15.75 -29.96 2.48
N ILE A 206 15.57 -29.31 3.64
CA ILE A 206 15.15 -27.90 3.71
C ILE A 206 16.21 -27.00 3.06
N ALA A 207 17.49 -27.16 3.41
CA ALA A 207 18.58 -26.36 2.83
C ALA A 207 18.65 -26.53 1.30
N GLN A 208 18.52 -27.77 0.80
CA GLN A 208 18.46 -28.04 -0.63
C GLN A 208 17.24 -27.37 -1.28
N HIS A 209 16.07 -27.46 -0.66
CA HIS A 209 14.86 -26.83 -1.17
C HIS A 209 15.02 -25.31 -1.25
N LEU A 210 15.45 -24.65 -0.16
CA LEU A 210 15.69 -23.21 -0.11
C LEU A 210 16.67 -22.73 -1.19
N SER A 211 17.71 -23.53 -1.50
CA SER A 211 18.67 -23.19 -2.54
C SER A 211 18.07 -23.20 -3.96
N SER A 212 17.07 -24.06 -4.17
CA SER A 212 16.43 -24.31 -5.47
C SER A 212 15.23 -23.41 -5.76
N VAL A 213 14.60 -22.85 -4.74
CA VAL A 213 13.42 -21.97 -4.88
C VAL A 213 13.85 -20.66 -5.52
N LYS A 214 13.21 -20.32 -6.65
CA LYS A 214 13.31 -19.01 -7.29
C LYS A 214 12.04 -18.23 -7.00
N VAL A 215 12.20 -17.00 -6.51
CA VAL A 215 11.10 -16.06 -6.29
C VAL A 215 11.35 -14.83 -7.14
N TYR A 216 10.35 -14.42 -7.91
CA TYR A 216 10.38 -13.21 -8.73
C TYR A 216 9.44 -12.18 -8.10
N PRO A 217 9.85 -11.51 -7.00
CA PRO A 217 8.94 -10.70 -6.20
C PRO A 217 8.34 -9.53 -6.97
N VAL A 218 9.12 -8.92 -7.88
CA VAL A 218 8.64 -7.82 -8.73
C VAL A 218 7.54 -8.30 -9.66
N GLN A 219 7.71 -9.45 -10.33
CA GLN A 219 6.66 -10.04 -11.15
C GLN A 219 5.38 -10.30 -10.36
N GLN A 220 5.50 -10.88 -9.16
CA GLN A 220 4.33 -11.12 -8.32
C GLN A 220 3.63 -9.82 -7.91
N ALA A 221 4.37 -8.74 -7.65
CA ALA A 221 3.78 -7.45 -7.35
C ALA A 221 3.10 -6.81 -8.58
N LEU A 222 3.69 -6.95 -9.77
CA LEU A 222 3.08 -6.49 -11.04
C LEU A 222 1.73 -7.15 -11.28
N ASP A 223 1.59 -8.43 -10.96
CA ASP A 223 0.33 -9.15 -11.13
C ASP A 223 -0.76 -8.62 -10.19
N VAL A 224 -0.41 -8.30 -8.93
CA VAL A 224 -1.35 -7.65 -8.00
C VAL A 224 -1.67 -6.22 -8.46
N LEU A 225 -0.70 -5.44 -8.95
CA LEU A 225 -0.97 -4.08 -9.48
C LEU A 225 -1.93 -4.11 -10.68
N LYS A 226 -1.85 -5.13 -11.53
CA LYS A 226 -2.82 -5.36 -12.62
C LYS A 226 -4.21 -5.67 -12.05
N GLU A 227 -4.31 -6.47 -10.98
CA GLU A 227 -5.57 -6.70 -10.27
C GLU A 227 -6.15 -5.38 -9.75
N VAL A 228 -5.33 -4.52 -9.12
CA VAL A 228 -5.79 -3.19 -8.65
C VAL A 228 -6.38 -2.38 -9.80
N LYS A 229 -5.69 -2.32 -10.95
CA LYS A 229 -6.18 -1.58 -12.12
C LYS A 229 -7.53 -2.11 -12.61
N VAL A 230 -7.67 -3.43 -12.74
CA VAL A 230 -8.92 -4.07 -13.18
C VAL A 230 -10.04 -3.80 -12.17
N TYR A 231 -9.74 -3.92 -10.88
CA TYR A 231 -10.67 -3.58 -9.81
C TYR A 231 -11.14 -2.13 -9.93
N CYS A 232 -10.22 -1.16 -10.03
CA CYS A 232 -10.59 0.24 -10.16
C CYS A 232 -11.45 0.52 -11.40
N ALA A 233 -11.06 -0.01 -12.56
CA ALA A 233 -11.80 0.17 -13.80
C ALA A 233 -13.23 -0.39 -13.67
N SER A 234 -13.39 -1.58 -13.08
CA SER A 234 -14.71 -2.16 -12.84
C SER A 234 -15.57 -1.27 -11.92
N GLN A 235 -15.01 -0.82 -10.79
CA GLN A 235 -15.74 -0.02 -9.80
C GLN A 235 -16.11 1.38 -10.28
N LEU A 236 -15.30 1.97 -11.18
CA LEU A 236 -15.61 3.25 -11.83
C LEU A 236 -16.68 3.08 -12.91
N SER A 237 -16.73 1.94 -13.60
CA SER A 237 -17.76 1.65 -14.61
C SER A 237 -19.14 1.36 -14.02
N THR A 238 -19.21 0.91 -12.77
CA THR A 238 -20.48 0.62 -12.06
C THR A 238 -21.24 1.88 -11.64
N VAL A 239 -20.69 3.08 -11.85
CA VAL A 239 -21.38 4.35 -11.52
C VAL A 239 -22.34 4.75 -12.66
N VAL A 240 -23.33 3.91 -12.97
CA VAL A 240 -24.54 4.30 -13.72
C VAL A 240 -25.69 3.33 -13.41
N SER A 241 -26.55 3.71 -12.46
CA SER A 241 -28.02 3.59 -12.51
C SER A 241 -28.63 4.09 -11.21
#